data_AF-T1DID1-F1
#
_entry.id   AF-T1DID1-F1
#
_cell.length_a   1.000
_cell.length_b   1.000
_cell.length_c   1.000
_cell.angle_alpha   90.00
_cell.angle_beta   90.00
_cell.angle_gamma   90.00
#
_symmetry.space_group_name_H-M   'P 1'
#
loop_
_entity.id
_entity.type
_entity.pdbx_description
1 polymer ?
#
loop_
_entity_poly.entity_id
_entity_poly.type
_entity_poly.pdbx_seq_one_letter_code
_entity_poly.pdbx_strand_id
1 'polypeptide(L)'
;KYGGGVIAISQSPEDFLGEDLSAGILNNTSWKWIFPVSSKEEDLLAFGLTAREIELLSTLDSRPGDFSEVLFSRQGQSMILRLEPSLLEYWLSAKSPEEDRVVNERVLETGGLKEALKSLLEER
;
A
#
# COMPACT_ATOMS: atom_id res chain seq x y z
N LYS A 1 -2.81 -0.43 26.22
CA LYS A 1 -3.76 0.09 27.24
C LYS A 1 -5.23 -0.15 26.87
N TYR A 2 -5.64 0.01 25.60
CA TYR A 2 -7.05 -0.11 25.19
C TYR A 2 -7.33 -1.19 24.12
N GLY A 3 -6.35 -2.04 23.79
CA GLY A 3 -6.49 -3.01 22.69
C GLY A 3 -6.61 -2.39 21.29
N GLY A 4 -6.41 -1.07 21.15
CA GLY A 4 -6.42 -0.37 19.87
C GLY A 4 -5.08 -0.44 19.15
N GLY A 5 -5.13 -0.42 17.82
CA GLY A 5 -3.98 -0.25 16.93
C GLY A 5 -4.07 1.07 16.18
N VAL A 6 -2.92 1.61 15.78
CA VAL A 6 -2.82 2.79 14.92
C VAL A 6 -2.10 2.39 13.66
N ILE A 7 -2.67 2.75 12.51
CA ILE A 7 -2.06 2.59 11.20
C ILE A 7 -1.80 3.98 10.64
N ALA A 8 -0.54 4.26 10.32
CA ALA A 8 -0.13 5.47 9.63
C ALA A 8 0.31 5.11 8.21
N ILE A 9 -0.13 5.88 7.22
CA ILE A 9 0.14 5.64 5.79
C ILE A 9 0.71 6.94 5.22
N SER A 10 1.87 6.85 4.58
CA SER A 10 2.43 7.94 3.77
C SER A 10 3.03 7.38 2.47
N GLN A 11 3.12 8.23 1.45
CA GLN A 11 3.85 7.98 0.21
C GLN A 11 5.35 8.28 0.34
N SER A 12 5.73 9.02 1.39
CA SER A 12 7.08 9.53 1.62
C SER A 12 7.56 9.08 3.00
N PRO A 13 8.57 8.17 3.09
CA PRO A 13 9.19 7.77 4.35
C PRO A 13 9.70 8.94 5.18
N GLU A 14 10.09 10.03 4.52
CA GLU A 14 10.63 11.25 5.11
C GLU A 14 9.63 11.94 6.05
N ASP A 15 8.33 11.76 5.82
CA ASP A 15 7.26 12.29 6.70
C ASP A 15 7.34 11.74 8.12
N PHE A 16 7.95 10.56 8.29
CA PHE A 16 8.14 9.93 9.60
C PHE A 16 9.50 10.25 10.24
N LEU A 17 10.39 10.98 9.56
CA LEU A 17 11.75 11.27 10.02
C LEU A 17 11.89 12.61 10.74
N GLY A 18 10.84 13.44 10.77
CA GLY A 18 10.84 14.71 11.51
C GLY A 18 11.25 14.55 12.98
N GLU A 19 12.01 15.53 13.50
CA GLU A 19 12.75 15.46 14.78
C GLU A 19 11.89 15.04 15.99
N ASP A 20 10.60 15.36 16.02
CA ASP A 20 9.69 15.04 17.12
C ASP A 20 8.88 13.74 16.93
N LEU A 21 8.78 13.19 15.71
CA LEU A 21 7.88 12.08 15.36
C LEU A 21 8.60 10.73 15.26
N SER A 22 9.84 10.76 14.78
CA SER A 22 10.61 9.57 14.42
C SER A 22 10.83 8.61 15.60
N ALA A 23 11.27 9.15 16.75
CA ALA A 23 11.57 8.34 17.93
C ALA A 23 10.31 7.74 18.59
N GLY A 24 9.16 8.40 18.45
CA GLY A 24 7.90 7.93 19.02
C GLY A 24 7.21 6.89 18.14
N ILE A 25 7.12 7.14 16.84
CA ILE A 25 6.38 6.28 15.90
C ILE A 25 7.23 5.07 15.52
N LEU A 26 8.45 5.27 15.03
CA LEU A 26 9.25 4.18 14.45
C LEU A 26 9.66 3.15 15.51
N ASN A 27 10.03 3.59 16.72
CA ASN A 27 10.43 2.68 17.80
C ASN A 27 9.26 1.88 18.39
N ASN A 28 8.02 2.38 18.29
CA ASN A 28 6.83 1.69 18.79
C ASN A 28 6.05 0.95 17.69
N THR A 29 6.51 1.02 16.44
CA THR A 29 5.87 0.36 15.31
C THR A 29 6.24 -1.13 15.29
N SER A 30 5.24 -1.99 15.50
CA SER A 30 5.46 -3.45 15.51
C SER A 30 5.56 -4.06 14.12
N TRP A 31 4.90 -3.46 13.13
CA TRP A 31 4.81 -3.95 11.75
C TRP A 31 5.02 -2.80 10.78
N LYS A 32 5.88 -3.02 9.77
CA LYS A 32 6.05 -2.11 8.63
C LYS A 32 5.63 -2.83 7.36
N TRP A 33 4.83 -2.14 6.55
CA TRP A 33 4.42 -2.58 5.22
C TRP A 33 4.97 -1.56 4.24
N ILE A 34 5.94 -1.98 3.43
CA ILE A 34 6.69 -1.06 2.57
C ILE A 34 6.52 -1.53 1.14
N PHE A 35 5.71 -0.79 0.41
CA PHE A 35 5.45 -0.97 -1.02
C PHE A 35 6.60 -0.38 -1.85
N PRO A 36 6.66 -0.65 -3.17
CA PRO A 36 7.60 0.04 -4.05
C PRO A 36 7.54 1.55 -3.83
N VAL A 37 8.67 2.14 -3.44
CA VAL A 37 8.79 3.55 -3.09
C VAL A 37 10.08 4.12 -3.67
N SER A 38 10.00 5.34 -4.19
CA SER A 38 11.14 6.08 -4.73
C SER A 38 11.67 7.05 -3.68
N SER A 39 12.55 6.56 -2.81
CA SER A 39 13.25 7.36 -1.79
C SER A 39 14.76 7.15 -1.88
N LYS A 40 15.52 8.08 -1.29
CA LYS A 40 16.98 7.92 -1.21
C LYS A 40 17.31 6.82 -0.21
N GLU A 41 18.42 6.13 -0.44
CA GLU A 41 18.91 5.09 0.47
C GLU A 41 19.12 5.62 1.90
N GLU A 42 19.64 6.85 2.03
CA GLU A 42 19.84 7.52 3.33
C GLU A 42 18.53 7.67 4.12
N ASP A 43 17.44 8.04 3.46
CA ASP A 43 16.12 8.21 4.09
C ASP A 43 15.53 6.86 4.51
N LEU A 44 15.72 5.81 3.70
CA LEU A 44 15.29 4.45 4.01
C LEU A 44 16.07 3.84 5.19
N LEU A 45 17.38 4.13 5.27
CA LEU A 45 18.21 3.76 6.42
C LEU A 45 17.75 4.48 7.69
N ALA A 46 17.48 5.79 7.59
CA ALA A 46 16.95 6.59 8.70
C ALA A 46 15.55 6.12 9.15
N PHE A 47 14.75 5.59 8.22
CA PHE A 47 13.46 4.95 8.52
C PHE A 47 13.61 3.59 9.25
N GLY A 48 14.85 3.12 9.42
CA GLY A 48 15.21 1.92 10.16
C GLY A 48 15.11 0.65 9.32
N LEU A 49 15.38 0.74 8.02
CA LEU A 49 15.65 -0.42 7.17
C LEU A 49 17.14 -0.76 7.15
N THR A 50 17.43 -2.03 6.96
CA THR A 50 18.78 -2.53 6.72
C THR A 50 19.14 -2.46 5.24
N ALA A 51 20.44 -2.45 4.90
CA ALA A 51 20.89 -2.49 3.50
C ALA A 51 20.31 -3.69 2.72
N ARG A 52 20.16 -4.85 3.37
CA ARG A 52 19.53 -6.03 2.79
C ARG A 52 18.03 -5.82 2.51
N GLU A 53 17.32 -5.16 3.41
CA GLU A 53 15.90 -4.84 3.21
C GLU A 53 15.72 -3.84 2.07
N ILE A 54 16.63 -2.87 1.93
CA ILE A 54 16.64 -1.91 0.82
C ILE A 54 16.89 -2.61 -0.52
N GLU A 55 17.83 -3.56 -0.55
CA GLU A 55 18.06 -4.41 -1.73
C GLU A 55 16.80 -5.18 -2.11
N LEU A 56 16.15 -5.84 -1.14
CA LEU A 56 14.88 -6.55 -1.38
C LEU A 56 13.76 -5.61 -1.84
N LEU A 57 13.67 -4.41 -1.27
CA LEU A 57 12.68 -3.40 -1.65
C LEU A 57 12.81 -3.02 -3.14
N SER A 58 14.03 -2.96 -3.65
CA SER A 58 14.29 -2.66 -5.07
C SER A 58 13.83 -3.76 -6.04
N THR A 59 13.54 -4.96 -5.52
CA THR A 59 13.09 -6.11 -6.32
C THR A 59 11.57 -6.27 -6.40
N LEU A 60 10.82 -5.48 -5.62
CA LEU A 60 9.36 -5.60 -5.56
C LEU A 60 8.71 -5.22 -6.90
N ASP A 61 7.78 -6.05 -7.36
CA ASP A 61 6.95 -5.81 -8.54
C ASP A 61 5.49 -5.51 -8.14
N SER A 62 4.76 -4.82 -9.01
CA SER A 62 3.32 -4.57 -8.84
C SER A 62 2.64 -4.43 -10.20
N ARG A 63 1.52 -5.13 -10.35
CA ARG A 63 0.68 -5.13 -11.56
C ARG A 63 -0.74 -4.73 -11.17
N PRO A 64 -1.23 -3.55 -11.60
CA PRO A 64 -2.59 -3.10 -11.30
C PRO A 64 -3.64 -4.17 -11.64
N GLY A 65 -4.52 -4.46 -10.68
CA GLY A 65 -5.59 -5.44 -10.84
C GLY A 65 -5.19 -6.91 -10.73
N ASP A 66 -3.90 -7.23 -10.61
CA ASP A 66 -3.40 -8.60 -10.48
C ASP A 66 -2.72 -8.81 -9.13
N PHE A 67 -1.63 -8.08 -8.85
CA PHE A 67 -0.93 -8.20 -7.57
C PHE A 67 -0.10 -6.97 -7.20
N SER A 68 0.24 -6.82 -5.93
CA SER A 68 1.27 -5.91 -5.44
C SER A 68 2.17 -6.61 -4.43
N GLU A 69 3.48 -6.54 -4.63
CA GLU A 69 4.45 -7.04 -3.67
C GLU A 69 4.78 -5.99 -2.61
N VAL A 70 5.00 -6.45 -1.38
CA VAL A 70 5.29 -5.61 -0.23
C VAL A 70 6.37 -6.23 0.61
N LEU A 71 7.33 -5.42 1.03
CA LEU A 71 8.27 -5.79 2.08
C LEU A 71 7.56 -5.66 3.43
N PHE A 72 7.27 -6.79 4.05
CA PHE A 72 6.73 -6.85 5.40
C PHE A 72 7.87 -7.03 6.39
N SER A 73 8.00 -6.12 7.36
CA SER A 73 9.00 -6.20 8.43
C SER A 73 8.34 -6.21 9.80
N ARG A 74 8.73 -7.16 10.65
CA ARG A 74 8.25 -7.33 12.03
C ARG A 74 9.41 -7.75 12.92
N GLN A 75 9.73 -6.93 13.92
CA GLN A 75 10.70 -7.26 14.98
C GLN A 75 12.04 -7.84 14.46
N GLY A 76 12.56 -7.27 13.36
CA GLY A 76 13.84 -7.69 12.77
C GLY A 76 13.76 -8.89 11.81
N GLN A 77 12.56 -9.40 11.53
CA GLN A 77 12.31 -10.35 10.46
C GLN A 77 11.61 -9.65 9.30
N SER A 78 12.11 -9.85 8.08
CA SER A 78 11.50 -9.31 6.87
C SER A 78 11.22 -10.40 5.85
N MET A 79 10.14 -10.22 5.08
CA MET A 79 9.75 -11.09 3.98
C MET A 79 9.00 -10.30 2.92
N ILE A 80 9.05 -10.79 1.69
CA ILE A 80 8.21 -10.29 0.61
C ILE A 80 6.88 -11.01 0.67
N LEU A 81 5.80 -10.25 0.73
CA LEU A 81 4.43 -10.76 0.58
C LEU A 81 3.89 -10.31 -0.76
N ARG A 82 3.04 -11.13 -1.38
CA ARG A 82 2.27 -10.77 -2.57
C ARG A 82 0.80 -10.64 -2.19
N LEU A 83 0.23 -9.46 -2.45
CA LEU A 83 -1.17 -9.15 -2.24
C LEU A 83 -1.91 -9.25 -3.56
N GLU A 84 -2.89 -10.14 -3.63
CA GLU A 84 -3.72 -10.37 -4.82
C GLU A 84 -5.15 -9.95 -4.48
N PRO A 85 -5.58 -8.74 -4.89
CA PRO A 85 -6.93 -8.28 -4.62
C PRO A 85 -7.93 -9.09 -5.45
N SER A 86 -9.10 -9.39 -4.89
CA SER A 86 -10.23 -9.79 -5.71
C SER A 86 -10.63 -8.66 -6.66
N LEU A 87 -11.28 -9.01 -7.77
CA LEU A 87 -11.77 -8.01 -8.72
C LEU A 87 -12.69 -6.96 -8.05
N LEU A 88 -13.48 -7.38 -7.06
CA LEU A 88 -14.34 -6.47 -6.31
C LEU A 88 -13.51 -5.48 -5.48
N GLU A 89 -12.50 -5.97 -4.75
CA GLU A 89 -11.61 -5.11 -3.94
C GLU A 89 -10.85 -4.13 -4.82
N TYR A 90 -10.42 -4.56 -6.00
CA TYR A 90 -9.76 -3.70 -6.98
C TYR A 90 -10.69 -2.56 -7.45
N TRP A 91 -11.87 -2.89 -7.96
CA TRP A 91 -12.81 -1.87 -8.46
C TRP A 91 -13.35 -0.93 -7.37
N LEU A 92 -13.50 -1.42 -6.14
CA LEU A 92 -13.83 -0.58 -4.98
C LEU A 92 -12.70 0.39 -4.62
N SER A 93 -11.46 0.02 -4.94
CA SER A 93 -10.26 0.74 -4.53
C SER A 93 -9.64 1.53 -5.68
N ALA A 94 -10.28 1.65 -6.85
CA ALA A 94 -9.78 2.41 -8.00
C ALA A 94 -9.26 3.80 -7.58
N LYS A 95 -8.08 4.18 -8.09
CA LYS A 95 -7.39 5.44 -7.74
C LYS A 95 -6.84 6.21 -8.93
N SER A 96 -6.79 5.62 -10.13
CA SER A 96 -6.40 6.40 -11.30
C SER A 96 -7.60 7.19 -11.84
N PRO A 97 -7.39 8.39 -12.41
CA PRO A 97 -8.46 9.17 -13.03
C PRO A 97 -9.20 8.41 -14.15
N GLU A 98 -8.51 7.48 -14.83
CA GLU A 98 -9.08 6.67 -15.90
C GLU A 98 -10.03 5.59 -15.34
N GLU A 99 -9.59 4.84 -14.33
CA GLU A 99 -10.43 3.82 -13.68
C GLU A 99 -11.64 4.45 -12.98
N ASP A 100 -11.44 5.60 -12.31
CA ASP A 100 -12.52 6.37 -11.71
C ASP A 100 -13.56 6.77 -12.76
N ARG A 101 -13.11 7.16 -13.96
CA ARG A 101 -14.01 7.49 -15.06
C ARG A 101 -14.81 6.27 -15.51
N VAL A 102 -14.17 5.10 -15.66
CA VAL A 102 -14.85 3.85 -16.03
C VAL A 102 -15.93 3.49 -15.01
N VAL A 103 -15.62 3.54 -13.71
CA VAL A 103 -16.60 3.25 -12.66
C VAL A 103 -17.75 4.26 -12.70
N ASN A 104 -17.45 5.55 -12.81
CA ASN A 104 -18.48 6.59 -12.86
C ASN A 104 -19.38 6.50 -14.10
N GLU A 105 -18.82 6.23 -15.28
CA GLU A 105 -19.59 5.97 -16.50
C GLU A 105 -20.53 4.78 -16.30
N ARG A 106 -20.04 3.69 -15.72
CA ARG A 106 -20.86 2.51 -15.44
C ARG A 106 -21.96 2.76 -14.41
N VAL A 107 -21.70 3.60 -13.41
CA VAL A 107 -22.74 4.03 -12.44
C VAL A 107 -23.87 4.78 -13.13
N LEU A 108 -23.56 5.64 -14.10
CA LEU A 108 -24.57 6.36 -14.87
C LEU A 108 -25.40 5.41 -15.75
N GLU A 109 -24.76 4.40 -16.35
CA GLU A 109 -25.42 3.39 -17.20
C GLU A 109 -26.35 2.46 -16.42
N THR A 110 -25.89 2.00 -15.25
CA THR A 110 -26.57 0.95 -14.47
C THR A 110 -27.49 1.50 -13.37
N GLY A 111 -27.41 2.80 -13.09
CA GLY A 111 -28.24 3.50 -12.10
C GLY A 111 -27.75 3.36 -10.65
N GLY A 112 -26.59 2.75 -10.40
CA GLY A 112 -26.05 2.58 -9.05
C GLY A 112 -24.66 1.94 -8.99
N LEU A 113 -23.92 2.21 -7.90
CA LEU A 113 -22.57 1.66 -7.69
C LEU A 113 -22.57 0.13 -7.61
N LYS A 114 -23.56 -0.46 -6.94
CA LYS A 114 -23.63 -1.91 -6.78
C LYS A 114 -23.82 -2.61 -8.12
N GLU A 115 -24.72 -2.09 -8.95
CA GLU A 115 -25.03 -2.62 -10.28
C GLU A 115 -23.85 -2.39 -11.24
N ALA A 116 -23.18 -1.24 -11.13
CA ALA A 116 -21.96 -0.96 -11.88
C ALA A 116 -20.83 -1.95 -11.55
N LEU A 117 -20.56 -2.17 -10.27
CA LEU A 117 -19.55 -3.14 -9.83
C LEU A 117 -19.88 -4.55 -10.31
N LYS A 118 -21.15 -4.98 -10.23
CA LYS A 118 -21.56 -6.29 -10.77
C LYS A 118 -21.26 -6.41 -12.25
N SER A 119 -21.60 -5.38 -13.04
CA SER A 119 -21.31 -5.36 -14.47
C SER A 119 -19.80 -5.48 -14.75
N LEU A 120 -18.96 -4.76 -14.00
CA LEU A 120 -17.50 -4.79 -14.17
C LEU A 120 -16.87 -6.14 -13.75
N LEU A 121 -17.52 -6.89 -12.86
CA LEU A 121 -17.08 -8.22 -12.45
C LEU A 121 -17.37 -9.30 -13.50
N GLU A 122 -18.32 -9.07 -14.40
CA GLU A 122 -18.73 -10.01 -15.44
C GLU A 122 -17.90 -9.91 -16.74
N GLU A 123 -17.09 -8.85 -16.89
CA GLU A 123 -16.35 -8.53 -18.12
C GLU A 123 -14.93 -9.11 -18.20
N ARG A 124 -14.45 -9.82 -17.15
CA ARG A 124 -13.08 -10.37 -17.08
C ARG A 124 -13.03 -11.89 -17.16
#